data_AF-A0A7K2ED13-F1
#
_entry.id   AF-A0A7K2ED13-F1
#
_cell.length_a   1.000
_cell.length_b   1.000
_cell.length_c   1.000
_cell.angle_alpha   90.00
_cell.angle_beta   90.00
_cell.angle_gamma   90.00
#
_symmetry.space_group_name_H-M   'P 1'
#
loop_
_entity.id
_entity.type
_entity.pdbx_description
1 polymer ?
#
loop_
_entity_poly.entity_id
_entity_poly.type
_entity_poly.pdbx_seq_one_letter_code
_entity_poly.pdbx_strand_id
1 'polypeptide(L)'
;MFRVFVPLVLLALAVATLLVSNQLADEPPPAEPLGVVGADIPLLAARRLPTVATSATPMPAPTREVTLARDLTALVINAPAQSCVVVRQDGEDLFAKDPDEPLTPASVQKLATAHAALSALGPDYT
;
A
#
# COMPACT_ATOMS: atom_id res chain seq x y z
N MET A 1 -44.01 -16.75 24.62
CA MET A 1 -42.79 -17.60 24.60
C MET A 1 -42.30 -17.92 23.17
N PHE A 2 -43.18 -18.09 22.17
CA PHE A 2 -42.79 -18.41 20.77
C PHE A 2 -41.88 -17.39 20.06
N ARG A 3 -41.85 -16.12 20.47
CA ARG A 3 -41.06 -15.05 19.81
C ARG A 3 -39.54 -15.21 19.92
N VAL A 4 -39.04 -15.84 20.98
CA VAL A 4 -37.60 -16.09 21.18
C VAL A 4 -37.20 -17.49 20.74
N PHE A 5 -38.17 -18.41 20.66
CA PHE A 5 -37.92 -19.79 20.27
C PHE A 5 -37.53 -19.90 18.80
N VAL A 6 -38.23 -19.19 17.91
CA VAL A 6 -37.94 -19.16 16.48
C VAL A 6 -36.51 -18.67 16.15
N PRO A 7 -36.03 -17.52 16.64
CA PRO A 7 -34.66 -17.08 16.33
C PRO A 7 -33.59 -18.00 16.92
N LEU A 8 -33.85 -18.65 18.06
CA LEU A 8 -32.90 -19.57 18.69
C LEU A 8 -32.80 -20.88 17.89
N VAL A 9 -33.93 -21.39 17.39
CA VAL A 9 -33.96 -22.55 16.48
C VAL A 9 -33.27 -22.22 15.16
N LEU A 10 -33.49 -21.03 14.59
CA LEU A 10 -32.81 -20.60 13.37
C LEU A 10 -31.29 -20.44 13.57
N LEU A 11 -30.86 -19.92 14.71
CA LEU A 11 -29.45 -19.78 15.05
C LEU A 11 -28.79 -21.15 15.24
N ALA A 12 -29.46 -22.08 15.94
CA ALA A 12 -28.99 -23.44 16.10
C ALA A 12 -28.89 -24.17 14.75
N LEU A 13 -29.86 -23.98 13.86
CA LEU A 13 -29.84 -24.55 12.51
C LEU A 13 -28.68 -23.98 11.68
N ALA A 14 -28.46 -22.67 11.73
CA ALA A 14 -27.35 -22.02 11.03
C ALA A 14 -25.99 -22.55 11.50
N VAL A 15 -25.78 -22.65 12.82
CA VAL A 15 -24.56 -23.20 13.41
C VAL A 15 -24.35 -24.66 13.00
N ALA A 16 -25.41 -25.47 13.01
CA ALA A 16 -25.34 -26.87 12.58
C ALA A 16 -24.93 -27.00 11.10
N THR A 17 -25.49 -26.17 10.22
CA THR A 17 -25.12 -26.20 8.78
C THR A 17 -23.67 -25.80 8.53
N LEU A 18 -23.15 -24.83 9.29
CA LEU A 18 -21.75 -24.40 9.19
C LEU A 18 -20.77 -25.51 9.61
N LEU A 19 -21.08 -26.20 10.71
CA LEU A 19 -20.25 -27.31 11.20
C LEU A 19 -20.23 -28.49 10.22
N VAL A 20 -21.39 -28.84 9.64
CA VAL A 20 -21.49 -29.92 8.63
C VAL A 20 -20.77 -29.56 7.34
N SER A 21 -20.87 -28.31 6.87
CA SER A 21 -20.17 -27.86 5.67
C SER A 21 -18.66 -27.92 5.82
N ASN A 22 -18.13 -27.63 7.01
CA ASN A 22 -16.69 -27.66 7.25
C ASN A 22 -16.13 -29.09 7.25
N GLN A 23 -16.92 -30.07 7.74
CA GLN A 23 -16.56 -31.49 7.74
C GLN A 23 -16.52 -32.08 6.31
N LEU A 24 -17.38 -31.60 5.41
CA LEU A 24 -17.41 -32.03 4.01
C LEU A 24 -16.30 -31.41 3.15
N ALA A 25 -15.66 -30.33 3.64
CA ALA A 25 -14.57 -29.64 2.94
C ALA A 25 -13.18 -30.25 3.21
N ASP A 26 -13.09 -31.21 4.14
CA ASP A 26 -11.84 -31.82 4.58
C ASP A 26 -11.46 -33.08 3.76
N GLU A 27 -12.22 -33.40 2.71
CA GLU A 27 -11.87 -34.48 1.79
C GLU A 27 -10.68 -34.05 0.91
N PRO A 28 -9.50 -34.70 1.01
CA PRO A 28 -8.32 -34.27 0.28
C PRO A 28 -8.53 -34.55 -1.22
N PRO A 29 -8.34 -33.57 -2.11
CA PRO A 29 -8.51 -33.80 -3.54
C PRO A 29 -7.45 -34.78 -4.04
N PRO A 30 -7.80 -35.71 -4.96
CA PRO A 30 -6.81 -36.52 -5.64
C PRO A 30 -5.90 -35.61 -6.47
N ALA A 31 -4.59 -35.89 -6.42
CA ALA A 31 -3.60 -35.08 -7.11
C ALA A 31 -3.70 -35.26 -8.63
N GLU A 32 -4.13 -34.20 -9.34
CA GLU A 32 -4.09 -34.13 -10.81
C GLU A 32 -3.65 -32.74 -11.32
N PRO A 33 -3.10 -32.68 -12.54
CA PRO A 33 -1.99 -31.78 -12.90
C PRO A 33 -2.42 -30.38 -13.37
N LEU A 34 -1.42 -29.50 -13.43
CA LEU A 34 -1.46 -28.12 -13.91
C LEU A 34 -2.28 -27.95 -15.21
N GLY A 35 -3.45 -27.33 -15.12
CA GLY A 35 -4.18 -26.85 -16.30
C GLY A 35 -5.60 -26.36 -16.00
N VAL A 36 -5.88 -25.14 -16.46
CA VAL A 36 -7.16 -24.40 -16.45
C VAL A 36 -7.35 -23.46 -15.25
N VAL A 37 -7.17 -22.16 -15.53
CA VAL A 37 -7.67 -21.04 -14.71
C VAL A 37 -9.19 -21.03 -14.83
N GLY A 38 -9.85 -21.84 -14.00
CA GLY A 38 -11.27 -21.76 -13.70
C GLY A 38 -11.49 -20.82 -12.52
N ALA A 39 -12.47 -19.95 -12.63
CA ALA A 39 -12.81 -18.95 -11.63
C ALA A 39 -13.47 -19.58 -10.39
N ASP A 40 -12.72 -20.33 -9.59
CA ASP A 40 -13.19 -20.92 -8.32
C ASP A 40 -12.79 -20.06 -7.12
N ILE A 41 -12.86 -18.73 -7.26
CA ILE A 41 -12.80 -17.88 -6.07
C ILE A 41 -14.23 -17.81 -5.53
N PRO A 42 -14.54 -18.43 -4.37
CA PRO A 42 -15.88 -18.41 -3.83
C PRO A 42 -16.36 -16.96 -3.68
N LEU A 43 -17.63 -16.70 -3.97
CA LEU A 43 -18.20 -15.34 -3.94
C LEU A 43 -18.02 -14.66 -2.58
N LEU A 44 -17.83 -15.46 -1.52
CA LEU A 44 -17.57 -15.04 -0.14
C LEU A 44 -16.08 -15.07 0.25
N ALA A 45 -15.16 -15.07 -0.71
CA ALA A 45 -13.74 -14.91 -0.40
C ALA A 45 -13.54 -13.60 0.39
N ALA A 46 -12.79 -13.64 1.49
CA ALA A 46 -12.57 -12.50 2.39
C ALA A 46 -12.10 -11.22 1.67
N ARG A 47 -11.47 -11.37 0.49
CA ARG A 47 -11.03 -10.30 -0.41
C ARG A 47 -12.17 -9.53 -1.10
N ARG A 48 -13.41 -10.05 -1.09
CA ARG A 48 -14.61 -9.47 -1.71
C ARG A 48 -15.64 -8.97 -0.70
N LEU A 49 -15.32 -9.01 0.60
CA LEU A 49 -16.23 -8.50 1.62
C LEU A 49 -16.27 -6.96 1.61
N PRO A 50 -17.47 -6.35 1.73
CA PRO A 50 -17.59 -4.90 1.88
C PRO A 50 -16.85 -4.43 3.14
N THR A 51 -16.11 -3.33 3.04
CA THR A 51 -15.29 -2.75 4.12
C THR A 51 -16.08 -2.43 5.41
N VAL A 52 -17.41 -2.38 5.32
CA VAL A 52 -18.31 -2.17 6.46
C VAL A 52 -18.34 -3.38 7.41
N ALA A 53 -18.07 -4.60 6.91
CA ALA A 53 -18.07 -5.82 7.73
C ALA A 53 -16.72 -6.13 8.42
N THR A 54 -15.64 -5.43 8.04
CA THR A 54 -14.30 -5.53 8.64
C THR A 54 -14.08 -4.53 9.78
N SER A 55 -15.14 -4.03 10.41
CA SER A 55 -15.06 -3.08 11.54
C SER A 55 -14.49 -3.66 12.84
N ALA A 56 -13.88 -4.85 12.83
CA ALA A 56 -12.87 -5.22 13.81
C ALA A 56 -11.56 -4.52 13.43
N THR A 57 -11.52 -3.22 13.66
CA THR A 57 -10.52 -2.22 13.24
C THR A 57 -9.12 -2.79 12.96
N PRO A 58 -8.80 -3.19 11.71
CA PRO A 58 -7.42 -3.26 11.28
C PRO A 58 -6.97 -1.80 11.17
N MET A 59 -5.90 -1.43 11.88
CA MET A 59 -5.26 -0.13 11.67
C MET A 59 -5.10 0.09 10.15
N PRO A 60 -5.60 1.20 9.59
CA PRO A 60 -5.35 1.48 8.18
C PRO A 60 -3.84 1.48 7.98
N ALA A 61 -3.36 0.68 7.02
CA ALA A 61 -1.95 0.71 6.64
C ALA A 61 -1.57 2.16 6.31
N PRO A 62 -0.36 2.63 6.69
CA PRO A 62 0.05 3.99 6.39
C PRO A 62 -0.02 4.24 4.88
N THR A 63 -0.38 5.46 4.49
CA THR A 63 -0.32 5.84 3.07
C THR A 63 1.14 5.75 2.58
N ARG A 64 1.32 5.65 1.24
CA ARG A 64 2.66 5.58 0.64
C ARG A 64 3.50 6.82 1.00
N GLU A 65 2.88 7.99 1.01
CA GLU A 65 3.51 9.27 1.41
C GLU A 65 3.97 9.24 2.87
N VAL A 66 3.11 8.78 3.80
CA VAL A 66 3.48 8.63 5.23
C VAL A 66 4.64 7.65 5.39
N THR A 67 4.64 6.56 4.62
CA THR A 67 5.73 5.58 4.64
C THR A 67 7.03 6.20 4.10
N LEU A 68 6.97 6.91 2.96
CA LEU A 68 8.10 7.59 2.35
C LEU A 68 8.70 8.64 3.30
N ALA A 69 7.87 9.51 3.87
CA ALA A 69 8.32 10.54 4.80
C ALA A 69 8.98 9.93 6.04
N ARG A 70 8.42 8.86 6.60
CA ARG A 70 9.01 8.14 7.73
C ARG A 70 10.37 7.55 7.38
N ASP A 71 10.48 6.89 6.24
CA ASP A 71 11.72 6.23 5.82
C ASP A 71 12.82 7.26 5.50
N LEU A 72 12.46 8.38 4.85
CA LEU A 72 13.36 9.52 4.64
C LEU A 72 13.78 10.19 5.95
N THR A 73 12.86 10.34 6.91
CA THR A 73 13.18 10.86 8.25
C THR A 73 14.22 9.98 8.93
N ALA A 74 14.04 8.66 8.90
CA ALA A 74 14.98 7.70 9.47
C ALA A 74 16.34 7.73 8.77
N LEU A 75 16.38 8.03 7.47
CA LEU A 75 17.63 8.20 6.72
C LEU A 75 18.38 9.47 7.15
N VAL A 76 17.68 10.61 7.19
CA VAL A 76 18.33 11.93 7.38
C VAL A 76 18.69 12.23 8.83
N ILE A 77 18.17 11.49 9.80
CA ILE A 77 18.49 11.70 11.23
C ILE A 77 19.98 11.52 11.53
N ASN A 78 20.69 10.73 10.71
CA ASN A 78 22.12 10.48 10.83
C ASN A 78 22.96 11.34 9.86
N ALA A 79 22.33 12.24 9.12
CA ALA A 79 23.04 13.12 8.19
C ALA A 79 23.83 14.19 8.95
N PRO A 80 24.93 14.71 8.38
CA PRO A 80 25.63 15.87 8.95
C PRO A 80 24.70 17.06 9.15
N ALA A 81 24.99 17.91 10.14
CA ALA A 81 24.15 19.06 10.47
C ALA A 81 23.89 19.98 9.26
N GLN A 82 24.90 20.18 8.41
CA GLN A 82 24.78 20.96 7.16
C GLN A 82 24.38 20.04 5.99
N SER A 83 23.15 19.54 6.04
CA SER A 83 22.56 18.74 4.96
C SER A 83 21.12 19.17 4.71
N CYS A 84 20.72 19.24 3.45
CA CYS A 84 19.35 19.49 3.05
C CYS A 84 18.85 18.39 2.11
N VAL A 85 17.55 18.11 2.15
CA VAL A 85 16.88 17.13 1.28
C VAL A 85 15.47 17.61 0.98
N VAL A 86 15.10 17.63 -0.31
CA VAL A 86 13.74 17.86 -0.77
C VAL A 86 13.36 16.76 -1.75
N VAL A 87 12.19 16.15 -1.57
CA VAL A 87 11.60 15.19 -2.49
C VAL A 87 10.26 15.71 -2.94
N ARG A 88 10.13 15.95 -4.25
CA ARG A 88 8.95 16.55 -4.86
C ARG A 88 8.37 15.64 -5.93
N GLN A 89 7.06 15.51 -5.97
CA GLN A 89 6.32 14.85 -7.04
C GLN A 89 5.20 15.78 -7.52
N ASP A 90 5.09 15.98 -8.83
CA ASP A 90 4.02 16.79 -9.44
C ASP A 90 3.89 18.22 -8.87
N GLY A 91 4.99 18.79 -8.37
CA GLY A 91 5.02 20.12 -7.76
C GLY A 91 4.79 20.15 -6.25
N GLU A 92 4.39 19.02 -5.64
CA GLU A 92 4.15 18.89 -4.20
C GLU A 92 5.36 18.29 -3.47
N ASP A 93 5.76 18.90 -2.36
CA ASP A 93 6.83 18.38 -1.51
C ASP A 93 6.30 17.22 -0.66
N LEU A 94 6.76 16.01 -1.00
CA LEU A 94 6.46 14.79 -0.25
C LEU A 94 7.31 14.69 1.03
N PHE A 95 8.47 15.35 1.02
CA PHE A 95 9.39 15.42 2.16
C PHE A 95 10.35 16.62 2.01
N ALA A 96 10.64 17.32 3.10
CA ALA A 96 11.64 18.37 3.15
C ALA A 96 12.38 18.39 4.50
N LYS A 97 13.72 18.50 4.43
CA LYS A 97 14.63 18.81 5.54
C LYS A 97 15.50 19.99 5.12
N ASP A 98 15.43 21.07 5.88
CA ASP A 98 16.22 22.29 5.71
C ASP A 98 16.29 22.79 4.24
N PRO A 99 15.14 22.91 3.53
CA PRO A 99 15.10 23.09 2.07
C PRO A 99 15.81 24.35 1.57
N ASP A 100 15.88 25.38 2.42
CA ASP A 100 16.46 26.69 2.09
C ASP A 100 17.89 26.88 2.65
N GLU A 101 18.47 25.85 3.27
CA GLU A 101 19.84 25.91 3.78
C GLU A 101 20.84 26.05 2.62
N PRO A 102 21.65 27.13 2.60
CA PRO A 102 22.62 27.33 1.52
C PRO A 102 23.77 26.34 1.62
N LEU A 103 23.92 25.48 0.61
CA LEU A 103 25.03 24.54 0.49
C LEU A 103 25.94 24.87 -0.69
N THR A 104 27.21 24.46 -0.59
CA THR A 104 28.13 24.49 -1.74
C THR A 104 27.70 23.40 -2.73
N PRO A 105 27.25 23.74 -3.96
CA PRO A 105 26.67 22.76 -4.88
C PRO A 105 27.70 21.82 -5.50
N ALA A 106 29.00 22.12 -5.36
CA ALA A 106 30.10 21.41 -6.01
C ALA A 106 29.80 21.20 -7.52
N SER A 107 29.89 19.97 -8.01
CA SER A 107 29.60 19.66 -9.42
C SER A 107 28.13 19.73 -9.80
N VAL A 108 27.18 19.84 -8.85
CA VAL A 108 25.74 20.02 -9.16
C VAL A 108 25.50 21.33 -9.91
N GLN A 109 26.37 22.34 -9.74
CA GLN A 109 26.36 23.57 -10.53
C GLN A 109 26.39 23.30 -12.05
N LYS A 110 26.97 22.18 -12.49
CA LYS A 110 27.00 21.80 -13.92
C LYS A 110 25.60 21.63 -14.49
N LEU A 111 24.60 21.23 -13.68
CA LEU A 111 23.22 21.11 -14.16
C LEU A 111 22.64 22.48 -14.54
N ALA A 112 22.86 23.48 -13.69
CA ALA A 112 22.44 24.86 -13.99
C ALA A 112 23.18 25.42 -15.21
N THR A 113 24.49 25.19 -15.30
CA THR A 113 25.29 25.61 -16.47
C THR A 113 24.84 24.91 -17.75
N ALA A 114 24.61 23.61 -17.70
CA ALA A 114 24.16 22.84 -18.86
C ALA A 114 22.77 23.30 -19.32
N HIS A 115 21.85 23.52 -18.39
CA HIS A 115 20.53 24.07 -18.72
C HIS A 115 20.65 25.46 -19.38
N ALA A 116 21.48 26.34 -18.83
CA ALA A 116 21.71 27.66 -19.41
C ALA A 116 22.35 27.57 -20.80
N ALA A 117 23.34 26.71 -20.98
CA ALA A 117 24.00 26.48 -22.26
C ALA A 117 23.02 25.94 -23.31
N LEU A 118 22.24 24.92 -22.97
CA LEU A 118 21.21 24.37 -23.87
C LEU A 118 20.14 25.42 -24.23
N SER A 119 19.74 26.25 -23.28
CA SER A 119 18.75 27.31 -23.50
C SER A 119 19.26 28.43 -24.40
N ALA A 120 20.56 28.77 -24.30
CA ALA A 120 21.17 29.85 -25.05
C ALA A 120 21.69 29.42 -26.42
N LEU A 121 22.27 28.22 -26.52
CA LEU A 121 22.98 27.74 -27.70
C LEU A 121 22.15 26.73 -28.51
N GLY A 122 21.19 26.08 -27.87
CA GLY A 122 20.48 24.94 -28.44
C GLY A 122 21.25 23.62 -28.31
N PRO A 123 20.57 22.48 -28.52
CA PRO A 123 21.18 21.15 -28.36
C PRO A 123 22.20 20.79 -29.46
N ASP A 124 22.16 21.48 -30.61
CA ASP A 124 22.98 21.15 -31.80
C ASP A 124 24.20 22.08 -31.99
N TYR A 125 24.53 22.89 -30.97
CA TYR A 125 25.68 23.81 -31.02
C TYR A 125 27.02 23.06 -30.97
N THR A 126 27.95 23.39 -31.88
CA THR A 126 29.28 22.78 -32.01
C THR A 126 30.41 23.78 -31.79
#